data_AF-A9XDE7-F1
#
_entry.id   AF-A9XDE7-F1
#
_cell.length_a   1.000
_cell.length_b   1.000
_cell.length_c   1.000
_cell.angle_alpha   90.00
_cell.angle_beta   90.00
_cell.angle_gamma   90.00
#
_symmetry.space_group_name_H-M   'P 1'
#
loop_
_entity.id
_entity.type
_entity.pdbx_description
1 polymer ?
#
loop_
_entity_poly.entity_id
_entity_poly.type
_entity_poly.pdbx_seq_one_letter_code
_entity_poly.pdbx_strand_id
1 'polypeptide(L)'
;ALVSSIDEIGTKAIGKKIDENNGLADEADHNGSLLAGAYVISTLITEKLNGLKSEELQGKIDEAKRLSEAFTAKLKREHAQLGIEGATDAHAKEAILKTDNGDKGVKEFNALIKSVEDLAKAAQE
;
A
#
# COMPACT_ATOMS: atom_id res chain seq x y z
N ALA A 1 -10.17 4.05 3.64
CA ALA A 1 -10.38 4.21 2.18
C ALA A 1 -9.07 4.06 1.40
N LEU A 2 -8.11 4.98 1.52
CA LEU A 2 -6.86 4.91 0.73
C LEU A 2 -6.04 3.63 0.94
N VAL A 3 -5.88 3.17 2.19
CA VAL A 3 -5.23 1.88 2.49
C VAL A 3 -5.96 0.70 1.83
N SER A 4 -7.29 0.76 1.77
CA SER A 4 -8.12 -0.24 1.10
C SER A 4 -7.97 -0.20 -0.42
N SER A 5 -7.70 0.97 -1.01
CA SER A 5 -7.43 1.08 -2.45
C SER A 5 -6.11 0.41 -2.83
N ILE A 6 -5.06 0.52 -2.00
CA ILE A 6 -3.81 -0.23 -2.21
C ILE A 6 -4.05 -1.74 -2.07
N ASP A 7 -4.86 -2.15 -1.10
CA ASP A 7 -5.21 -3.56 -0.88
C ASP A 7 -5.99 -4.18 -2.06
N GLU A 8 -6.96 -3.43 -2.59
CA GLU A 8 -7.70 -3.83 -3.79
C GLU A 8 -6.76 -3.98 -5.00
N ILE A 9 -5.82 -3.04 -5.17
CA ILE A 9 -4.77 -3.11 -6.21
C ILE A 9 -3.90 -4.37 -6.02
N GLY A 10 -3.38 -4.59 -4.82
CA GLY A 10 -2.53 -5.75 -4.50
C GLY A 10 -3.25 -7.08 -4.69
N THR A 11 -4.54 -7.13 -4.38
CA THR A 11 -5.37 -8.34 -4.50
C THR A 11 -5.76 -8.65 -5.95
N LYS A 12 -6.08 -7.63 -6.75
CA LYS A 12 -6.76 -7.82 -8.04
C LYS A 12 -5.93 -7.48 -9.27
N ALA A 13 -4.96 -6.58 -9.18
CA ALA A 13 -4.32 -6.00 -10.36
C ALA A 13 -2.88 -6.47 -10.61
N ILE A 14 -2.24 -7.17 -9.65
CA ILE A 14 -0.90 -7.72 -9.85
C ILE A 14 -0.93 -8.78 -10.95
N GLY A 15 -0.05 -8.64 -11.94
CA GLY A 15 0.09 -9.56 -13.07
C GLY A 15 -1.14 -9.56 -13.97
N LYS A 16 -1.86 -8.44 -14.05
CA LYS A 16 -3.10 -8.32 -14.85
C LYS A 16 -3.05 -7.18 -15.85
N LYS A 17 -3.84 -7.34 -16.90
CA LYS A 17 -4.26 -6.28 -17.82
C LYS A 17 -5.77 -6.24 -17.93
N ILE A 18 -6.31 -5.13 -18.44
CA ILE A 18 -7.71 -5.04 -18.81
C ILE A 18 -7.97 -5.96 -20.01
N ASP A 19 -9.06 -6.72 -19.92
CA ASP A 19 -9.52 -7.63 -20.97
C ASP A 19 -11.00 -7.39 -21.27
N GLU A 20 -11.37 -7.48 -22.54
CA GLU A 20 -12.74 -7.22 -23.00
C GLU A 20 -13.74 -8.23 -22.43
N ASN A 21 -13.34 -9.49 -22.25
CA ASN A 21 -14.26 -10.58 -21.94
C ASN A 21 -14.40 -10.82 -20.43
N ASN A 22 -13.28 -10.71 -19.70
CA ASN A 22 -13.20 -11.08 -18.29
C ASN A 22 -12.98 -9.88 -17.36
N GLY A 23 -12.90 -8.66 -17.90
CA GLY A 23 -12.51 -7.45 -17.18
C GLY A 23 -11.01 -7.39 -16.90
N LEU A 24 -10.43 -8.47 -16.38
CA LEU A 24 -8.99 -8.65 -16.21
C LEU A 24 -8.52 -10.00 -16.78
N ALA A 25 -7.38 -9.98 -17.47
CA ALA A 25 -6.65 -11.18 -17.91
C ALA A 25 -5.20 -11.14 -17.41
N ASP A 26 -4.49 -12.26 -17.51
CA ASP A 26 -3.10 -12.37 -17.07
C ASP A 26 -2.15 -11.57 -17.98
N GLU A 27 -1.23 -10.85 -17.35
CA GLU A 27 -0.10 -10.11 -17.94
C GLU A 27 1.01 -10.08 -16.89
N ALA A 28 1.75 -11.18 -16.78
CA ALA A 28 2.71 -11.38 -15.70
C ALA A 28 3.89 -10.41 -15.77
N ASP A 29 4.42 -10.04 -14.61
CA ASP A 29 5.71 -9.37 -14.43
C ASP A 29 5.84 -7.94 -14.99
N HIS A 30 4.73 -7.26 -15.30
CA HIS A 30 4.69 -5.87 -15.77
C HIS A 30 4.09 -4.91 -14.73
N ASN A 31 4.50 -5.03 -13.46
CA ASN A 31 3.85 -4.33 -12.34
C ASN A 31 4.47 -2.96 -11.98
N GLY A 32 5.46 -2.46 -12.73
CA GLY A 32 6.20 -1.25 -12.36
C GLY A 32 5.32 -0.01 -12.20
N SER A 33 4.44 0.24 -13.18
CA SER A 33 3.51 1.38 -13.15
C SER A 33 2.42 1.21 -12.08
N LEU A 34 1.97 -0.03 -11.83
CA LEU A 34 1.04 -0.37 -10.76
C LEU A 34 1.62 0.00 -9.39
N LEU A 35 2.88 -0.38 -9.14
CA LEU A 35 3.59 -0.09 -7.89
C LEU A 35 3.88 1.39 -7.73
N ALA A 36 4.19 2.11 -8.82
CA ALA A 36 4.30 3.57 -8.78
C ALA A 36 2.97 4.22 -8.36
N GLY A 37 1.83 3.71 -8.82
CA GLY A 37 0.50 4.14 -8.37
C GLY A 37 0.26 3.88 -6.89
N ALA A 38 0.61 2.68 -6.40
CA ALA A 38 0.52 2.36 -4.98
C ALA A 38 1.40 3.26 -4.11
N TYR A 39 2.61 3.61 -4.58
CA TYR A 39 3.50 4.57 -3.92
C TYR A 39 2.90 5.97 -3.84
N VAL A 40 2.26 6.47 -4.90
CA VAL A 40 1.56 7.78 -4.85
C VAL A 40 0.42 7.76 -3.83
N ILE A 41 -0.32 6.67 -3.72
CA ILE A 41 -1.37 6.53 -2.69
C ILE A 41 -0.72 6.47 -1.30
N SER A 42 0.42 5.81 -1.13
CA SER A 42 1.12 5.74 0.16
C SER A 42 1.60 7.11 0.65
N THR A 43 2.14 7.94 -0.26
CA THR A 43 2.50 9.33 0.07
C THR A 43 1.28 10.16 0.42
N LEU A 44 0.17 9.99 -0.32
CA LEU A 44 -1.09 10.69 -0.02
C LEU A 44 -1.66 10.30 1.35
N ILE A 45 -1.54 9.03 1.77
CA ILE A 45 -1.93 8.62 3.13
C ILE A 45 -1.15 9.41 4.18
N THR A 46 0.17 9.54 4.02
CA THR A 46 1.02 10.32 4.94
C THR A 46 0.56 11.79 4.98
N GLU A 47 0.31 12.40 3.83
CA GLU A 47 -0.20 13.78 3.74
C GLU A 47 -1.55 13.96 4.46
N LYS A 48 -2.48 13.01 4.30
CA LYS A 48 -3.78 13.06 4.97
C LYS A 48 -3.63 12.92 6.47
N LEU A 49 -2.79 11.99 6.95
CA LEU A 49 -2.52 11.81 8.38
C LEU A 49 -1.87 13.06 8.99
N ASN A 50 -0.95 13.71 8.28
CA ASN A 50 -0.38 15.01 8.70
C ASN A 50 -1.41 16.12 8.85
N GLY A 51 -2.49 16.06 8.08
CA GLY A 51 -3.59 17.03 8.15
C GLY A 51 -4.60 16.77 9.27
N LEU A 52 -4.57 15.59 9.91
CA LEU A 52 -5.48 15.26 11.00
C LEU A 52 -5.02 15.93 12.31
N LYS A 53 -5.98 16.52 13.03
CA LYS A 53 -5.75 17.13 14.34
C LYS A 53 -6.82 16.64 15.31
N SER A 54 -6.39 15.96 16.36
CA SER A 54 -7.23 15.54 17.48
C SER A 54 -6.34 15.33 18.69
N GLU A 55 -6.59 16.05 19.79
CA GLU A 55 -5.81 15.90 21.03
C GLU A 55 -6.02 14.51 21.65
N GLU A 56 -7.26 14.01 21.62
CA GLU A 56 -7.63 12.69 22.15
C GLU A 56 -7.03 11.54 21.34
N LEU A 57 -6.94 11.69 20.02
CA LEU A 57 -6.45 10.65 19.11
C LEU A 57 -4.99 10.85 18.69
N GLN A 58 -4.29 11.84 19.25
CA GLN A 58 -2.95 12.25 18.81
C GLN A 58 -1.97 11.07 18.73
N GLY A 59 -1.94 10.22 19.76
CA GLY A 59 -1.06 9.05 19.77
C GLY A 59 -1.37 8.02 18.66
N LYS A 60 -2.64 7.84 18.31
CA LYS A 60 -3.04 6.94 17.21
C LYS A 60 -2.74 7.55 15.84
N ILE A 61 -2.91 8.87 15.69
CA ILE A 61 -2.53 9.61 14.49
C ILE A 61 -1.02 9.52 14.25
N ASP A 62 -0.22 9.73 15.30
CA ASP A 62 1.25 9.69 15.21
C ASP A 62 1.76 8.29 14.87
N GLU A 63 1.17 7.24 15.43
CA GLU A 63 1.53 5.86 15.08
C GLU A 63 1.17 5.52 13.63
N ALA A 64 -0.05 5.88 13.18
CA ALA A 64 -0.46 5.68 11.79
C ALA A 64 0.47 6.43 10.83
N LYS A 65 0.88 7.65 11.18
CA LYS A 65 1.81 8.46 10.40
C LYS A 65 3.17 7.78 10.30
N ARG A 66 3.75 7.37 11.44
CA ARG A 66 5.05 6.68 11.50
C ARG A 66 5.05 5.42 10.63
N LEU A 67 3.96 4.65 10.67
CA LEU A 67 3.80 3.44 9.85
C LEU A 67 3.61 3.76 8.37
N SER A 68 2.91 4.86 8.02
CA SER A 68 2.77 5.30 6.63
C SER A 68 4.10 5.75 6.03
N GLU A 69 4.93 6.44 6.81
CA GLU A 69 6.28 6.83 6.43
C GLU A 69 7.19 5.61 6.27
N ALA A 70 7.09 4.63 7.19
CA ALA A 70 7.85 3.39 7.12
C ALA A 70 7.53 2.58 5.86
N PHE A 71 6.25 2.42 5.54
CA PHE A 71 5.80 1.75 4.32
C PHE A 71 6.32 2.43 3.06
N THR A 72 6.10 3.75 2.94
CA THR A 72 6.58 4.54 1.79
C THR A 72 8.10 4.47 1.65
N ALA A 73 8.83 4.56 2.76
CA ALA A 73 10.28 4.46 2.76
C ALA A 73 10.78 3.07 2.34
N LYS A 74 10.07 1.99 2.74
CA LYS A 74 10.42 0.62 2.35
C LYS A 74 10.25 0.44 0.84
N LEU A 75 9.11 0.84 0.27
CA LEU A 75 8.91 0.81 -1.20
C LEU A 75 10.02 1.54 -1.96
N LYS A 76 10.41 2.72 -1.46
CA LYS A 76 11.50 3.51 -2.05
C LYS A 76 12.87 2.83 -1.94
N ARG A 77 13.17 2.15 -0.83
CA ARG A 77 14.44 1.40 -0.66
C ARG A 77 14.53 0.22 -1.63
N GLU A 78 13.41 -0.42 -1.92
CA GLU A 78 13.32 -1.57 -2.81
C GLU A 78 13.21 -1.16 -4.31
N HIS A 79 13.50 0.11 -4.66
CA HIS A 79 13.32 0.63 -6.02
C HIS A 79 14.07 -0.16 -7.11
N ALA A 80 15.16 -0.85 -6.77
CA ALA A 80 15.89 -1.68 -7.74
C ALA A 80 15.05 -2.85 -8.27
N GLN A 81 14.04 -3.29 -7.50
CA GLN A 81 13.14 -4.39 -7.86
C GLN A 81 11.71 -3.91 -8.10
N LEU A 82 11.27 -2.85 -7.42
CA LEU A 82 9.91 -2.31 -7.53
C LEU A 82 9.78 -1.15 -8.53
N GLY A 83 10.89 -0.44 -8.81
CA GLY A 83 10.93 0.78 -9.63
C GLY A 83 11.31 0.54 -11.08
N ILE A 84 11.24 -0.71 -11.55
CA ILE A 84 11.47 -1.09 -12.94
C ILE A 84 10.14 -1.42 -13.61
N GLU A 85 10.04 -1.25 -14.92
CA GLU A 85 8.83 -1.56 -15.69
C GLU A 85 8.41 -3.03 -15.49
N GLY A 86 9.36 -3.94 -15.67
CA GLY A 86 9.22 -5.39 -15.48
C GLY A 86 9.29 -5.86 -14.02
N ALA A 87 8.69 -5.13 -13.07
CA ALA A 87 8.61 -5.59 -11.69
C ALA A 87 7.78 -6.87 -11.60
N THR A 88 8.38 -7.96 -11.11
CA THR A 88 7.76 -9.29 -11.11
C THR A 88 6.51 -9.35 -10.24
N ASP A 89 5.62 -10.29 -10.53
CA ASP A 89 4.44 -10.54 -9.71
C ASP A 89 4.83 -10.88 -8.27
N ALA A 90 5.90 -11.63 -8.08
CA ALA A 90 6.43 -11.96 -6.76
C ALA A 90 6.86 -10.69 -6.02
N HIS A 91 7.66 -9.81 -6.63
CA HIS A 91 8.11 -8.58 -5.99
C HIS A 91 6.95 -7.62 -5.70
N ALA A 92 5.95 -7.56 -6.58
CA ALA A 92 4.74 -6.78 -6.34
C ALA A 92 3.93 -7.33 -5.14
N LYS A 93 3.79 -8.66 -5.01
CA LYS A 93 3.11 -9.30 -3.89
C LYS A 93 3.82 -9.03 -2.56
N GLU A 94 5.14 -9.19 -2.53
CA GLU A 94 5.98 -8.88 -1.35
C GLU A 94 5.88 -7.40 -0.91
N ALA A 95 5.42 -6.51 -1.80
CA ALA A 95 5.25 -5.08 -1.54
C ALA A 95 3.85 -4.71 -1.04
N ILE A 96 2.78 -5.21 -1.68
CA ILE A 96 1.41 -4.69 -1.45
C ILE A 96 0.30 -5.75 -1.30
N LEU A 97 0.59 -7.05 -1.43
CA LEU A 97 -0.42 -8.10 -1.21
C LEU A 97 -0.44 -8.53 0.27
N LYS A 98 -1.48 -8.17 1.02
CA LYS A 98 -1.56 -8.40 2.48
C LYS A 98 -1.30 -9.85 2.93
N THR A 99 -1.66 -10.83 2.11
CA THR A 99 -1.53 -12.26 2.41
C THR A 99 -0.13 -12.80 2.13
N ASP A 100 0.74 -11.99 1.53
CA ASP A 100 2.14 -12.32 1.29
C ASP A 100 3.00 -12.11 2.55
N ASN A 101 4.14 -12.79 2.62
CA ASN A 101 5.05 -12.77 3.77
C ASN A 101 6.44 -12.20 3.43
N GLY A 102 6.55 -11.58 2.25
CA GLY A 102 7.74 -10.92 1.77
C GLY A 102 8.25 -9.78 2.64
N ASP A 103 9.35 -9.19 2.19
CA ASP A 103 10.01 -8.09 2.90
C ASP A 103 10.22 -6.90 1.98
N LYS A 104 9.25 -6.57 1.12
CA LYS A 104 9.35 -5.41 0.21
C LYS A 104 8.37 -4.29 0.51
N GLY A 105 7.61 -4.42 1.59
CA GLY A 105 6.64 -3.42 2.02
C GLY A 105 5.40 -4.03 2.65
N VAL A 106 5.11 -5.31 2.39
CA VAL A 106 3.87 -5.95 2.89
C VAL A 106 3.76 -5.94 4.41
N LYS A 107 4.87 -6.07 5.14
CA LYS A 107 4.89 -6.01 6.61
C LYS A 107 4.51 -4.62 7.11
N GLU A 108 5.12 -3.58 6.56
CA GLU A 108 4.79 -2.19 6.88
C GLU A 108 3.36 -1.84 6.45
N PHE A 109 2.90 -2.35 5.30
CA PHE A 109 1.55 -2.12 4.80
C PHE A 109 0.50 -2.74 5.72
N ASN A 110 0.68 -3.99 6.15
CA ASN A 110 -0.21 -4.65 7.10
C ASN A 110 -0.26 -3.92 8.46
N ALA A 111 0.90 -3.44 8.95
CA ALA A 111 0.96 -2.64 10.16
C ALA A 111 0.20 -1.30 9.99
N LEU A 112 0.40 -0.61 8.86
CA LEU A 112 -0.32 0.63 8.53
C LEU A 112 -1.83 0.42 8.48
N ILE A 113 -2.31 -0.63 7.80
CA ILE A 113 -3.74 -0.95 7.74
C ILE A 113 -4.31 -1.10 9.15
N LYS A 114 -3.68 -1.93 9.98
CA LYS A 114 -4.12 -2.16 11.36
C LYS A 114 -4.19 -0.85 12.15
N SER A 115 -3.15 -0.02 12.06
CA SER A 115 -3.12 1.26 12.77
C SER A 115 -4.21 2.23 12.29
N VAL A 116 -4.48 2.29 10.99
CA VAL A 116 -5.57 3.10 10.42
C VAL A 116 -6.93 2.57 10.83
N GLU A 117 -7.13 1.25 10.93
CA GLU A 117 -8.35 0.65 11.46
C GLU A 117 -8.57 0.97 12.93
N ASP A 118 -7.52 0.89 13.75
CA ASP A 118 -7.58 1.21 15.18
C ASP A 118 -7.80 2.70 15.44
N LEU A 119 -7.32 3.58 14.55
CA LEU A 119 -7.63 5.01 14.54
C LEU A 119 -9.09 5.26 14.14
N ALA A 120 -9.57 4.61 13.08
CA ALA A 120 -10.93 4.77 12.59
C ALA A 120 -11.99 4.31 13.62
N LYS A 121 -11.73 3.20 14.32
CA LYS A 121 -12.59 2.72 15.42
C LYS A 121 -12.65 3.73 16.56
N ALA A 122 -11.50 4.23 17.00
CA ALA A 122 -11.44 5.21 18.09
C ALA A 122 -12.10 6.56 17.73
N ALA A 123 -12.15 6.92 16.45
CA ALA A 123 -12.85 8.12 15.99
C ALA A 123 -14.38 7.95 15.87
N GLN A 124 -14.88 6.73 16.00
CA GLN A 124 -16.32 6.40 15.97
C GLN A 124 -16.93 6.20 17.36
N GLU A 125 -16.10 6.12 18.39
CA GLU A 125 -16.48 6.09 19.81
C GLU A 125 -16.80 7.49 20.32
#